data_AF-A0A967M758-F1
#
_entry.id   AF-A0A967M758-F1
#
_cell.length_a   1.000
_cell.length_b   1.000
_cell.length_c   1.000
_cell.angle_alpha   90.00
_cell.angle_beta   90.00
_cell.angle_gamma   90.00
#
_symmetry.space_group_name_H-M   'P 1'
#
loop_
_entity.id
_entity.type
_entity.pdbx_description
1 polymer ?
#
loop_
_entity_poly.entity_id
_entity_poly.type
_entity_poly.pdbx_seq_one_letter_code
_entity_poly.pdbx_strand_id
1 'polypeptide(L)' 'MRSTMLEVIRQDYILTARAKGLSNRIVIYKHALRNALLPVITILGLSVPGLIGGSVIFETIFAIPG' A
#
# COMPACT_ATOMS: atom_id res chain seq x y z
N MET A 1 -1.69 -2.00 -7.62
CA MET A 1 -0.62 -0.97 -7.49
C MET A 1 -0.40 -0.16 -8.75
N ARG A 2 -0.18 -0.75 -9.94
CA ARG A 2 0.01 0.02 -11.19
C ARG A 2 -1.17 0.97 -11.50
N SER A 3 -2.41 0.48 -11.45
CA SER A 3 -3.61 1.32 -11.67
C SER A 3 -3.68 2.50 -10.70
N THR A 4 -3.55 2.20 -9.40
CA THR A 4 -3.59 3.21 -8.33
C THR A 4 -2.51 4.28 -8.50
N MET A 5 -1.30 3.93 -8.92
CA MET A 5 -0.25 4.90 -9.25
C MET A 5 -0.64 5.80 -10.44
N LEU A 6 -1.27 5.24 -11.49
CA LEU A 6 -1.72 6.02 -12.65
C LEU A 6 -2.85 6.97 -12.27
N GLU A 7 -3.78 6.54 -11.42
CA GLU A 7 -4.86 7.38 -10.90
C GLU A 7 -4.29 8.54 -10.06
N VAL A 8 -3.35 8.26 -9.17
CA VAL A 8 -2.71 9.27 -8.32
C VAL A 8 -1.90 10.28 -9.14
N ILE A 9 -1.16 9.83 -10.17
CA ILE A 9 -0.37 10.74 -11.04
C ILE A 9 -1.25 11.79 -11.74
N ARG A 10 -2.54 11.49 -11.94
CA ARG A 10 -3.51 12.39 -12.60
C ARG A 10 -4.16 13.39 -11.65
N GLN A 11 -3.79 13.40 -10.37
CA GLN A 11 -4.37 14.31 -9.37
C GLN A 11 -3.71 15.71 -9.40
N ASP A 12 -4.48 16.75 -9.10
CA ASP A 12 -4.06 18.15 -9.23
C ASP A 12 -2.87 18.53 -8.33
N TYR A 13 -2.70 17.87 -7.19
CA TYR A 13 -1.54 18.11 -6.33
C TYR A 13 -0.24 17.62 -6.98
N ILE A 14 -0.29 16.64 -7.88
CA ILE A 14 0.86 16.18 -8.67
C ILE A 14 1.20 17.23 -9.72
N LEU A 15 0.20 17.80 -10.39
CA LEU A 15 0.40 18.91 -11.31
C LEU A 15 1.04 20.11 -10.60
N THR A 16 0.53 20.45 -9.42
CA THR A 16 1.09 21.51 -8.57
C THR A 16 2.55 21.22 -8.18
N ALA A 17 2.86 19.97 -7.80
CA ALA A 17 4.22 19.57 -7.46
C ALA A 17 5.18 19.70 -8.66
N ARG A 18 4.72 19.36 -9.87
CA ARG A 18 5.48 19.54 -11.12
C ARG A 18 5.66 21.03 -11.47
N ALA A 19 4.60 21.84 -11.34
CA ALA A 19 4.63 23.27 -11.60
C ALA A 19 5.59 24.02 -10.66
N LYS A 20 5.78 23.51 -9.43
CA LYS A 20 6.78 24.00 -8.47
C LYS A 20 8.23 23.66 -8.85
N GLY A 21 8.47 22.95 -9.96
CA GLY A 21 9.80 22.58 -10.42
C GLY A 21 10.44 21.41 -9.64
N LEU A 22 9.66 20.64 -8.88
CA LEU A 22 10.19 19.47 -8.17
C LEU A 22 10.67 18.41 -9.17
N SER A 23 11.81 17.77 -8.87
CA SER A 23 12.32 16.70 -9.71
C SER A 23 11.32 15.54 -9.80
N ASN A 24 11.29 14.85 -10.95
CA ASN A 24 10.39 13.71 -11.17
C ASN A 24 10.51 12.64 -10.08
N ARG A 25 11.72 12.44 -9.53
CA ARG A 25 11.97 11.52 -8.42
C ARG A 25 11.21 11.93 -7.16
N ILE A 26 11.23 13.21 -6.80
CA ILE A 26 10.49 13.72 -5.63
C ILE A 26 8.98 13.58 -5.86
N VAL A 27 8.49 13.95 -7.04
CA VAL A 27 7.05 13.82 -7.38
C VAL A 27 6.59 12.36 -7.26
N ILE A 28 7.36 11.41 -7.79
CA ILE A 28 6.99 9.99 -7.75
C ILE A 28 7.08 9.43 -6.33
N TYR A 29 8.23 9.54 -5.66
CA TYR A 29 8.43 8.86 -4.38
C TYR A 29 7.75 9.55 -3.20
N LYS A 30 7.71 10.89 -3.18
CA LYS A 30 7.16 11.65 -2.05
C LYS A 30 5.66 11.93 -2.19
N HIS A 31 5.19 12.21 -3.41
CA HIS A 31 3.83 12.68 -3.65
C HIS A 31 2.91 11.59 -4.24
N ALA A 32 3.37 10.81 -5.23
CA ALA A 32 2.53 9.79 -5.85
C ALA A 32 2.53 8.47 -5.05
N LEU A 33 3.71 7.93 -4.75
CA LEU A 33 3.86 6.62 -4.11
C LEU A 33 3.21 6.58 -2.71
N ARG A 34 3.44 7.61 -1.89
CA ARG A 34 2.82 7.70 -0.55
C ARG A 34 1.30 7.58 -0.60
N ASN A 35 0.65 8.20 -1.58
CA ASN A 35 -0.81 8.19 -1.69
C ASN A 35 -1.32 6.93 -2.40
N ALA A 36 -0.57 6.39 -3.36
CA ALA A 36 -0.92 5.13 -4.03
C ALA A 36 -0.78 3.89 -3.14
N LEU A 37 -0.05 3.99 -2.02
CA LEU A 37 0.11 2.92 -1.05
C LEU A 37 -1.05 2.83 -0.03
N LEU A 38 -1.94 3.81 0.05
CA LEU A 38 -3.07 3.78 1.01
C LEU A 38 -3.89 2.48 0.92
N PRO A 39 -4.31 2.00 -0.27
CA PRO A 39 -5.08 0.76 -0.37
C PRO A 39 -4.27 -0.47 0.05
N VAL A 40 -2.96 -0.45 -0.17
CA VAL A 40 -2.06 -1.56 0.18
C VAL A 40 -1.98 -1.69 1.69
N ILE A 41 -1.85 -0.56 2.40
CA ILE A 41 -1.80 -0.53 3.86
C ILE A 41 -3.10 -1.08 4.44
N THR A 42 -4.26 -0.73 3.85
CA THR A 42 -5.55 -1.27 4.28
C THR A 42 -5.64 -2.78 4.11
N ILE A 43 -5.26 -3.29 2.94
CA ILE A 43 -5.30 -4.75 2.66
C ILE A 43 -4.35 -5.50 3.59
N LEU A 44 -3.13 -5.00 3.77
CA LEU A 44 -2.16 -5.61 4.69
C LEU A 44 -2.67 -5.59 6.13
N GLY A 45 -3.24 -4.46 6.58
CA GLY A 45 -3.81 -4.33 7.91
C GLY A 45 -4.96 -5.33 8.16
N LEU A 46 -5.79 -5.59 7.16
CA LEU A 46 -6.87 -6.59 7.24
C LEU A 46 -6.36 -8.04 7.13
N SER A 47 -5.22 -8.25 6.47
CA SER A 47 -4.65 -9.60 6.27
C SER A 47 -3.97 -10.14 7.53
N VAL A 48 -3.39 -9.26 8.37
CA VAL A 48 -2.65 -9.67 9.59
C VAL A 48 -3.53 -10.48 10.56
N PRO A 49 -4.76 -10.04 10.93
CA PRO A 49 -5.66 -10.85 11.75
C PRO A 49 -6.02 -12.20 11.12
N GLY A 50 -6.17 -12.25 9.79
CA GLY A 50 -6.45 -13.47 9.06
C GLY A 50 -5.31 -14.48 9.12
N LEU A 51 -4.05 -14.01 9.08
CA LEU A 51 -2.87 -14.87 9.24
C LEU A 51 -2.77 -15.44 10.66
N ILE A 52 -3.06 -14.62 11.67
CA ILE A 52 -3.07 -15.06 13.08
C ILE A 52 -4.17 -16.11 13.29
N GLY A 53 -5.40 -15.85 12.83
CA GLY A 53 -6.50 -16.82 12.91
C GLY A 53 -6.24 -18.10 12.11
N GLY A 54 -5.58 -17.99 10.95
CA GLY A 54 -5.16 -19.12 10.13
C GLY A 54 -4.08 -19.98 10.80
N SER A 55 -3.15 -19.38 11.56
CA SER A 55 -2.13 -20.09 12.35
C SER A 55 -2.78 -21.03 13.36
N VAL A 56 -3.79 -20.54 14.09
CA VAL A 56 -4.55 -21.33 15.08
C VAL A 56 -5.26 -22.53 14.44
N ILE A 57 -5.83 -22.34 13.25
CA ILE A 57 -6.44 -23.44 12.50
C ILE A 57 -5.37 -24.47 12.09
N PHE A 58 -4.19 -24.01 11.66
CA PHE A 58 -3.06 -24.87 11.30
C PHE A 58 -2.55 -25.68 12.49
N GLU A 59 -2.37 -25.05 13.66
CA GLU A 59 -1.98 -25.69 14.92
C GLU A 59 -2.98 -26.80 15.30
N THR A 60 -4.29 -26.52 15.15
CA THR A 60 -5.36 -27.46 15.46
C THR A 60 -5.38 -28.68 14.52
N ILE A 61 -5.16 -28.49 13.22
CA ILE A 61 -5.19 -29.58 12.22
C ILE A 61 -3.96 -30.48 12.34
N PHE A 62 -2.78 -29.89 12.54
CA PHE A 62 -1.51 -30.63 12.57
C PHE A 62 -1.08 -31.04 13.98
N ALA A 63 -1.85 -30.70 15.02
CA ALA A 63 -1.52 -30.94 16.43
C ALA A 63 -0.09 -30.49 16.80
N ILE A 64 0.41 -29.46 16.11
CA ILE A 64 1.71 -28.86 16.40
C ILE A 64 1.46 -27.85 17.53
N PRO A 65 2.03 -28.05 18.74
CA PRO A 65 1.88 -27.08 19.81
C PRO A 65 2.66 -25.81 19.43
N GLY A 66 1.91 -24.71 19.28
CA GLY A 66 2.36 -23.34 19.04
C GLY A 66 1.25 -22.41 19.46
#